data_AF-A0A524NXJ8-F1
#
_entry.id   AF-A0A524NXJ8-F1
#
_cell.length_a   1.000
_cell.length_b   1.000
_cell.length_c   1.000
_cell.angle_alpha   90.00
_cell.angle_beta   90.00
_cell.angle_gamma   90.00
#
_symmetry.space_group_name_H-M   'P 1'
#
loop_
_entity.id
_entity.type
_entity.pdbx_description
1 polymer ?
#
loop_
_entity_poly.entity_id
_entity_poly.type
_entity_poly.pdbx_seq_one_letter_code
_entity_poly.pdbx_strand_id
1 'polypeptide(L)'
;MDPARRGIDKPAKAVDISRKGSCILRISNRAGSRLNLVIHGTERNVVRAMIIRRRKRLKLAKGTYVVELWLSEGRIRINPVNVPHISIEKITTRKDVTIRGRKIVADFINDRARLEIDNEPSAGDF
;
A
#
# COMPACT_ATOMS: atom_id res chain seq x y z
N MET A 1 -13.34 -45.68 -23.65
CA MET A 1 -13.43 -45.47 -22.20
C MET A 1 -12.19 -44.70 -21.76
N ASP A 2 -12.42 -43.64 -21.00
CA ASP A 2 -11.63 -42.40 -20.88
C ASP A 2 -10.24 -42.47 -20.22
N PRO A 3 -9.30 -41.60 -20.66
CA PRO A 3 -8.07 -41.29 -19.94
C PRO A 3 -8.30 -40.07 -19.03
N ALA A 4 -8.83 -40.27 -17.82
CA ALA A 4 -9.04 -39.17 -16.87
C ALA A 4 -8.70 -39.56 -15.43
N ARG A 5 -7.40 -39.67 -15.13
CA ARG A 5 -6.87 -39.56 -13.77
C ARG A 5 -5.69 -38.58 -13.77
N ARG A 6 -5.97 -37.31 -14.04
CA ARG A 6 -5.10 -36.20 -13.66
C ARG A 6 -5.54 -35.72 -12.28
N GLY A 7 -4.57 -35.62 -11.38
CA GLY A 7 -4.77 -35.22 -9.99
C GLY A 7 -5.59 -33.95 -9.89
N ILE A 8 -6.62 -34.00 -9.06
CA ILE A 8 -7.21 -32.78 -8.53
C ILE A 8 -6.18 -32.26 -7.53
N ASP A 9 -5.34 -31.33 -7.99
CA ASP A 9 -4.59 -30.47 -7.09
C ASP A 9 -5.62 -29.83 -6.16
N LYS A 10 -5.57 -30.24 -4.89
CA LYS A 10 -6.36 -29.59 -3.84
C LYS A 10 -6.12 -28.09 -3.99
N PRO A 11 -7.17 -27.25 -4.05
CA PRO A 11 -6.96 -25.81 -3.98
C PRO A 11 -6.10 -25.55 -2.74
N ALA A 12 -4.98 -24.85 -2.94
CA ALA A 12 -4.08 -24.47 -1.87
C ALA A 12 -4.96 -23.96 -0.72
N LYS A 13 -4.89 -24.63 0.44
CA LYS A 13 -5.66 -24.25 1.63
C LYS A 13 -5.53 -22.73 1.76
N ALA A 14 -6.64 -22.02 1.60
CA ALA A 14 -6.72 -20.62 1.97
C ALA A 14 -6.13 -20.54 3.37
N VAL A 15 -5.00 -19.86 3.51
CA VAL A 15 -4.32 -19.71 4.79
C VAL A 15 -5.36 -19.14 5.73
N ASP A 16 -5.75 -19.95 6.70
CA ASP A 16 -6.77 -19.61 7.67
C ASP A 16 -6.26 -18.36 8.41
N ILE A 17 -6.71 -17.17 7.98
CA ILE A 17 -6.31 -15.87 8.54
C ILE A 17 -7.04 -15.73 9.88
N SER A 18 -6.68 -16.58 10.82
CA SER A 18 -6.95 -16.46 12.26
C SER A 18 -6.22 -15.26 12.88
N ARG A 19 -6.02 -14.16 12.14
CA ARG A 19 -5.19 -13.03 12.57
C ARG A 19 -5.94 -12.14 13.56
N LYS A 20 -6.06 -12.60 14.80
CA LYS A 20 -6.37 -11.78 15.99
C LYS A 20 -5.25 -10.79 16.37
N GLY A 21 -4.35 -10.46 15.44
CA GLY A 21 -3.19 -9.61 15.68
C GLY A 21 -3.33 -8.22 15.07
N SER A 22 -2.60 -7.25 15.61
CA SER A 22 -2.44 -5.92 15.02
C SER A 22 -1.06 -5.76 14.38
N CYS A 23 -1.00 -5.05 13.27
CA CYS A 23 0.23 -4.52 12.67
C CYS A 23 0.43 -3.07 13.12
N ILE A 24 1.69 -2.70 13.36
CA ILE A 24 2.09 -1.30 13.45
C ILE A 24 2.62 -0.85 12.09
N LEU A 25 1.87 0.01 11.42
CA LEU A 25 2.31 0.68 10.20
C LEU A 25 2.97 2.02 10.55
N ARG A 26 4.24 2.17 10.17
CA ARG A 26 4.97 3.44 10.24
C ARG A 26 5.04 4.08 8.86
N ILE A 27 4.55 5.31 8.75
CA ILE A 27 4.60 6.08 7.52
C ILE A 27 5.59 7.23 7.73
N SER A 28 6.57 7.33 6.86
CA SER A 28 7.55 8.42 6.84
C SER A 28 7.43 9.17 5.52
N ASN A 29 7.00 10.43 5.59
CA ASN A 29 6.98 11.34 4.46
C ASN A 29 8.28 12.16 4.45
N ARG A 30 9.14 11.95 3.46
CA ARG A 30 10.36 12.74 3.22
C ARG A 30 10.24 13.67 2.03
N ALA A 31 9.07 13.77 1.38
CA ALA A 31 8.83 14.66 0.25
C ALA A 31 8.88 16.15 0.61
N GLY A 32 8.91 16.52 1.90
CA GLY A 32 8.92 17.92 2.36
C GLY A 32 7.55 18.60 2.33
N SER A 33 6.64 18.17 1.45
CA SER A 33 5.26 18.67 1.34
C SER A 33 4.24 17.84 2.13
N ARG A 34 2.97 18.27 2.17
CA ARG A 34 1.90 17.53 2.85
C ARG A 34 1.50 16.30 2.02
N LEU A 35 1.44 15.15 2.68
CA LEU A 35 0.94 13.91 2.09
C LEU A 35 -0.52 13.68 2.50
N ASN A 36 -1.41 13.57 1.52
CA ASN A 36 -2.77 13.08 1.74
C ASN A 36 -2.77 11.55 1.59
N LEU A 37 -3.41 10.86 2.53
CA LEU A 37 -3.43 9.41 2.62
C LEU A 37 -4.86 8.93 2.93
N VAL A 38 -5.34 7.97 2.16
CA VAL A 38 -6.54 7.19 2.48
C VAL A 38 -6.14 5.73 2.62
N ILE A 39 -6.53 5.07 3.71
CA ILE A 39 -6.34 3.63 3.92
C ILE A 39 -7.72 2.97 3.97
N HIS A 40 -7.92 1.93 3.17
CA HIS A 40 -9.11 1.10 3.12
C HIS A 40 -8.76 -0.37 3.40
N GLY A 41 -9.33 -0.94 4.46
CA GLY A 41 -9.16 -2.36 4.79
C GLY A 41 -10.18 -3.22 4.05
N THR A 42 -9.72 -4.13 3.19
CA THR A 42 -10.58 -4.88 2.26
C THR A 42 -11.52 -5.86 2.98
N GLU A 43 -11.03 -6.49 4.04
CA GLU A 43 -11.77 -7.51 4.80
C GLU A 43 -12.68 -6.93 5.88
N ARG A 44 -12.40 -5.69 6.34
CA ARG A 44 -13.03 -5.09 7.51
C ARG A 44 -13.90 -3.87 7.21
N ASN A 45 -13.95 -3.45 5.94
CA ASN A 45 -14.68 -2.26 5.48
C ASN A 45 -14.36 -1.01 6.32
N VAL A 46 -13.09 -0.84 6.70
CA VAL A 46 -12.61 0.31 7.48
C VAL A 46 -11.94 1.28 6.52
N VAL A 47 -12.42 2.53 6.50
CA VAL A 47 -11.79 3.63 5.75
C VAL A 47 -11.23 4.66 6.73
N ARG A 48 -10.01 5.14 6.46
CA ARG A 48 -9.40 6.25 7.21
C ARG A 48 -8.64 7.19 6.29
N ALA A 49 -9.08 8.44 6.23
CA ALA A 49 -8.37 9.53 5.55
C ALA A 49 -7.53 10.36 6.55
N MET A 50 -6.36 10.83 6.14
CA MET A 50 -5.51 11.70 6.95
C MET A 50 -4.50 12.49 6.12
N ILE A 51 -3.96 13.56 6.73
CA ILE A 51 -2.86 14.34 6.19
C ILE A 51 -1.62 14.13 7.07
N ILE A 52 -0.47 13.83 6.46
CA ILE A 52 0.80 13.56 7.14
C ILE A 52 1.85 14.58 6.68
N ARG A 53 2.44 15.32 7.62
CA ARG A 53 3.57 16.23 7.32
C ARG A 53 4.91 15.50 7.30
N ARG A 54 5.24 14.73 8.34
CA ARG A 54 6.55 14.08 8.48
C ARG A 54 6.45 12.58 8.76
N ARG A 55 5.81 12.21 9.88
CA ARG A 55 5.72 10.81 10.30
C ARG A 55 4.35 10.51 10.89
N LYS A 56 3.87 9.29 10.71
CA LYS A 56 2.67 8.77 11.37
C LYS A 56 2.88 7.31 11.77
N ARG A 57 2.36 6.93 12.93
CA ARG A 57 2.28 5.55 13.38
C ARG A 57 0.81 5.16 13.49
N LEU A 58 0.43 4.05 12.87
CA LEU A 58 -0.92 3.52 12.85
C LEU A 58 -0.92 2.09 13.40
N LYS A 59 -1.87 1.78 14.28
CA LYS A 59 -2.17 0.41 14.69
C LYS A 59 -3.32 -0.07 13.81
N LEU A 60 -3.04 -1.02 12.93
CA LEU A 60 -4.00 -1.61 12.00
C LEU A 60 -4.27 -3.05 12.44
N ALA A 61 -5.47 -3.56 12.17
CA ALA A 61 -5.65 -5.00 12.22
C ALA A 61 -4.82 -5.65 11.11
N LYS A 62 -4.25 -6.84 11.34
CA LYS A 62 -3.53 -7.54 10.27
C LYS A 62 -4.50 -7.93 9.16
N GLY A 63 -4.09 -7.69 7.90
CA GLY A 63 -4.91 -7.96 6.72
C GLY A 63 -4.40 -7.22 5.48
N THR A 64 -5.15 -7.31 4.38
CA THR A 64 -4.87 -6.59 3.14
C THR A 64 -5.55 -5.22 3.12
N TYR A 65 -4.83 -4.22 2.63
CA TYR A 65 -5.29 -2.84 2.57
C TYR A 65 -5.03 -2.23 1.20
N VAL A 66 -5.99 -1.45 0.73
CA VAL A 66 -5.80 -0.48 -0.35
C VAL A 66 -5.41 0.84 0.28
N VAL A 67 -4.33 1.45 -0.18
CA VAL A 67 -3.88 2.75 0.31
C VAL A 67 -3.69 3.69 -0.86
N GLU A 68 -4.29 4.86 -0.78
CA GLU A 68 -4.21 5.89 -1.81
C GLU A 68 -3.47 7.11 -1.25
N LEU A 69 -2.56 7.66 -2.04
CA LEU A 69 -1.53 8.61 -1.63
C LEU A 69 -1.45 9.75 -2.63
N TRP A 70 -1.44 11.00 -2.17
CA TRP A 70 -1.28 12.19 -3.02
C TRP A 70 -0.31 13.21 -2.41
N LEU A 71 0.57 13.73 -3.26
CA LEU A 71 1.47 14.85 -2.96
C LEU A 71 1.07 16.08 -3.75
N SER A 72 1.44 17.25 -3.24
CA SER A 72 1.19 18.52 -3.93
C SER A 72 2.11 18.76 -5.12
N GLU A 73 3.20 17.99 -5.31
CA GLU A 73 4.13 18.15 -6.42
C GLU A 73 4.99 16.90 -6.66
N GLY A 74 5.61 16.85 -7.85
CA GLY A 74 6.48 15.77 -8.32
C GLY A 74 5.80 14.40 -8.42
N ARG A 75 6.60 13.33 -8.42
CA ARG A 75 6.11 11.93 -8.47
C ARG A 75 6.37 11.24 -7.14
N ILE A 76 5.53 10.26 -6.81
CA ILE A 76 5.62 9.56 -5.53
C ILE A 76 6.45 8.28 -5.67
N ARG A 77 7.59 8.24 -4.97
CA ARG A 77 8.35 7.02 -4.70
C ARG A 77 7.89 6.43 -3.36
N ILE A 78 7.71 5.10 -3.34
CA ILE A 78 7.31 4.35 -2.15
C ILE A 78 8.35 3.28 -1.90
N ASN A 79 8.95 3.29 -0.71
CA ASN A 79 9.87 2.26 -0.25
C ASN A 79 9.23 1.46 0.91
N PRO A 80 8.75 0.25 0.64
CA PRO A 80 8.15 -0.62 1.65
C PRO A 80 9.22 -1.38 2.43
N VAL A 81 9.01 -1.56 3.74
CA VAL A 81 9.86 -2.39 4.60
C VAL A 81 8.97 -3.32 5.41
N ASN A 82 9.32 -4.61 5.43
CA ASN A 82 8.55 -5.67 6.09
C ASN A 82 7.09 -5.75 5.61
N VAL A 83 6.85 -5.47 4.33
CA VAL A 83 5.56 -5.67 3.68
C VAL A 83 5.75 -6.80 2.67
N PRO A 84 5.20 -8.00 2.92
CA PRO A 84 5.50 -9.19 2.12
C PRO A 84 4.93 -9.13 0.70
N HIS A 85 3.79 -8.47 0.52
CA HIS A 85 3.21 -8.24 -0.79
C HIS A 85 2.74 -6.79 -0.91
N ILE A 86 3.14 -6.15 -2.01
CA ILE A 86 2.75 -4.80 -2.38
C ILE A 86 2.62 -4.69 -3.90
N SER A 87 1.47 -4.23 -4.36
CA SER A 87 1.25 -3.80 -5.73
C SER A 87 1.08 -2.29 -5.74
N ILE A 88 1.68 -1.60 -6.70
CA ILE A 88 1.68 -0.14 -6.79
C ILE A 88 1.20 0.27 -8.18
N GLU A 89 0.02 0.87 -8.22
CA GLU A 89 -0.58 1.43 -9.41
C GLU A 89 -0.40 2.95 -9.43
N LYS A 90 -0.09 3.50 -10.61
CA LYS A 90 -0.11 4.95 -10.82
C LYS A 90 -1.56 5.39 -10.96
N ILE A 91 -1.97 6.40 -10.22
CA ILE A 91 -3.26 7.05 -10.49
C ILE A 91 -3.01 8.00 -11.65
N THR A 92 -3.42 7.59 -12.86
CA THR A 92 -3.21 8.37 -14.08
C THR A 92 -4.04 9.64 -14.02
N THR A 93 -3.40 10.78 -13.80
CA THR A 93 -3.98 12.08 -14.17
C THR A 93 -3.62 12.42 -15.62
N ARG A 94 -4.50 13.21 -16.26
CA ARG A 94 -4.44 13.68 -17.65
C ARG A 94 -3.02 14.11 -18.10
N LYS A 95 -2.80 14.07 -19.42
CA LYS A 95 -1.53 14.33 -20.13
C LYS A 95 -0.79 15.62 -19.75
N ASP A 96 -1.46 16.55 -19.08
CA ASP A 96 -0.95 17.89 -18.75
C ASP A 96 -0.38 17.97 -17.31
N VAL A 97 -0.37 16.86 -16.55
CA VAL A 97 -0.03 16.86 -15.12
C VAL A 97 1.02 15.81 -14.79
N THR A 98 2.16 16.26 -14.24
CA THR A 98 3.11 15.40 -13.53
C THR A 98 2.37 14.59 -12.47
N ILE A 99 2.42 13.26 -12.56
CA ILE A 99 1.59 12.31 -11.79
C ILE A 99 1.68 12.56 -10.27
N ARG A 100 0.56 12.93 -9.64
CA ARG A 100 0.48 13.29 -8.20
C ARG A 100 -0.35 12.32 -7.36
N GLY A 101 -0.36 11.04 -7.72
CA GLY A 101 -1.08 10.01 -6.96
C GLY A 101 -0.56 8.60 -7.15
N ARG A 102 -0.61 7.79 -6.09
CA ARG A 102 -0.34 6.34 -6.12
C ARG A 102 -1.44 5.60 -5.38
N LYS A 103 -1.90 4.51 -5.97
CA LYS A 103 -2.73 3.51 -5.30
C LYS A 103 -1.87 2.31 -5.02
N ILE A 104 -1.88 1.81 -3.80
CA ILE A 104 -1.15 0.60 -3.42
C ILE A 104 -2.12 -0.41 -2.84
N VAL A 105 -1.87 -1.68 -3.13
CA VAL A 105 -2.51 -2.81 -2.45
C VAL A 105 -1.41 -3.50 -1.66
N ALA A 106 -1.52 -3.56 -0.34
CA ALA A 106 -0.45 -4.01 0.53
C ALA A 106 -0.96 -4.92 1.66
N ASP A 107 -0.17 -5.95 1.96
CA ASP A 107 -0.47 -6.91 3.02
C ASP A 107 0.21 -6.49 4.33
N PHE A 108 -0.54 -5.93 5.27
CA PHE A 108 -0.02 -5.51 6.58
C PHE A 108 -0.14 -6.63 7.61
N ILE A 109 0.64 -7.69 7.41
CA ILE A 109 0.53 -8.94 8.18
C ILE A 109 1.66 -9.14 9.19
N ASN A 110 2.78 -8.46 8.96
CA ASN A 110 3.91 -8.39 9.88
C ASN A 110 3.62 -7.43 11.02
N ASP A 111 4.21 -7.65 12.20
CA ASP A 111 3.95 -6.81 13.38
C ASP A 111 4.45 -5.37 13.21
N ARG A 112 5.45 -5.15 12.36
CA ARG A 112 6.10 -3.86 12.12
C ARG A 112 6.32 -3.64 10.63
N ALA A 113 5.35 -3.00 9.98
CA ALA A 113 5.46 -2.56 8.59
C ALA A 113 5.88 -1.08 8.51
N ARG A 114 6.60 -0.69 7.46
CA ARG A 114 6.94 0.71 7.19
C ARG A 114 6.77 1.04 5.71
N LEU A 115 6.26 2.25 5.46
CA LEU A 115 6.26 2.89 4.15
C LEU A 115 7.07 4.19 4.26
N GLU A 116 8.13 4.30 3.47
CA GLU A 116 8.81 5.56 3.23
C GLU A 116 8.31 6.15 1.91
N ILE A 117 8.00 7.43 1.94
CA ILE A 117 7.37 8.14 0.85
C ILE A 117 8.22 9.36 0.55
N ASP A 118 8.78 9.37 -0.66
CA ASP A 118 9.69 10.39 -1.13
C ASP A 118 9.12 11.02 -2.41
N ASN A 119 9.50 12.27 -2.67
CA ASN A 119 9.25 12.90 -3.95
C ASN A 119 10.38 12.53 -4.91
N GLU A 120 10.06 12.04 -6.11
CA GLU A 120 11.06 11.94 -7.17
C GLU A 120 11.31 13.32 -7.77
N PRO A 121 12.57 13.72 -8.00
CA PRO A 121 12.89 14.96 -8.69
C PRO A 121 12.22 14.98 -10.07
N SER A 122 11.67 16.12 -10.44
CA SER A 122 11.30 16.37 -11.84
C SER A 122 12.60 16.50 -12.64
N ALA A 123 12.64 15.99 -13.87
CA ALA A 123 13.68 16.37 -14.82
C ALA A 123 13.56 17.89 -15.05
N GLY A 124 14.38 18.68 -14.34
CA GLY A 124 14.24 20.13 -14.22
C GLY A 124 14.75 20.70 -12.90
N ASP A 125 14.99 19.86 -11.88
CA ASP A 125 15.46 20.30 -10.55
C ASP A 125 17.01 20.28 -10.39
N PHE A 126 17.79 20.41 -11.47
CA PHE A 126 19.26 20.53 -11.46
C PHE A 126 19.73 21.75 -12.24
#